data_AF-A0A7S2TSE1-F1
#
_entry.id   AF-A0A7S2TSE1-F1
#
_cell.length_a   1.000
_cell.length_b   1.000
_cell.length_c   1.000
_cell.angle_alpha   90.00
_cell.angle_beta   90.00
_cell.angle_gamma   90.00
#
_symmetry.space_group_name_H-M   'P 1'
#
loop_
_entity.id
_entity.type
_entity.pdbx_description
1 polymer ?
#
loop_
_entity_poly.entity_id
_entity_poly.type
_entity_poly.pdbx_seq_one_letter_code
_entity_poly.pdbx_strand_id
1 'polypeptide(L)'
;PQSPPSLRMSDSAAYGLELAPEAYAKIILHAAQHPSRPVCGLMLGGEGAGGGVSVEECVALFHSYPMGPMLELALMQVDEVCKTSKKDIVGCYWANELLEDTVRRAEMR
;
A
#
# COMPACT_ATOMS: atom_id res chain seq x y z
N PRO A 1 26.40 -9.73 -6.96
CA PRO A 1 25.40 -9.33 -5.94
C PRO A 1 24.94 -7.89 -6.19
N GLN A 2 23.81 -7.73 -6.87
CA GLN A 2 23.27 -6.41 -7.18
C GLN A 2 22.90 -5.70 -5.88
N SER A 3 23.39 -4.47 -5.72
CA SER A 3 23.03 -3.57 -4.64
C SER A 3 21.51 -3.39 -4.60
N PRO A 4 20.89 -3.27 -3.40
CA PRO A 4 19.48 -2.91 -3.32
C PRO A 4 19.24 -1.58 -4.06
N PRO A 5 18.13 -1.41 -4.78
CA PRO A 5 17.79 -0.14 -5.40
C PRO A 5 17.74 0.93 -4.30
N SER A 6 18.59 1.94 -4.44
CA SER A 6 18.67 3.06 -3.52
C SER A 6 17.39 3.87 -3.63
N LEU A 7 16.55 3.79 -2.59
CA LEU A 7 15.40 4.66 -2.43
C LEU A 7 15.91 6.10 -2.27
N ARG A 8 16.07 6.80 -3.40
CA ARG A 8 16.41 8.22 -3.45
C ARG A 8 15.19 9.00 -2.97
N MET A 9 15.17 9.33 -1.68
CA MET A 9 14.28 10.38 -1.18
C MET A 9 14.85 11.73 -1.62
N SER A 10 14.43 12.20 -2.80
CA SER A 10 14.69 13.58 -3.24
C SER A 10 13.82 14.54 -2.44
N ASP A 11 14.38 15.72 -2.16
CA ASP A 11 13.81 16.80 -1.36
C ASP A 11 12.32 17.11 -1.60
N SER A 12 11.69 17.64 -0.55
CA SER A 12 10.30 18.08 -0.39
C SER A 12 9.80 19.10 -1.43
N ALA A 13 9.78 18.72 -2.71
CA ALA A 13 8.84 19.23 -3.70
C ALA A 13 7.58 18.36 -3.64
N ALA A 14 6.39 18.95 -3.78
CA ALA A 14 5.11 18.24 -3.68
C ALA A 14 5.11 16.98 -4.56
N TYR A 15 5.25 15.81 -3.93
CA TYR A 15 5.27 14.53 -4.62
C TYR A 15 3.84 14.22 -5.07
N GLY A 16 3.60 14.17 -6.38
CA GLY A 16 2.29 13.83 -6.94
C GLY A 16 1.92 12.40 -6.58
N LEU A 17 0.71 12.20 -6.04
CA LEU A 17 0.14 10.88 -5.82
C LEU A 17 -1.19 10.81 -6.56
N GLU A 18 -1.29 9.91 -7.52
CA GLU A 18 -2.53 9.65 -8.26
C GLU A 18 -3.07 8.28 -7.84
N LEU A 19 -4.31 8.23 -7.37
CA LEU A 19 -4.97 6.99 -6.95
C LEU A 19 -6.11 6.66 -7.90
N ALA A 20 -6.03 5.52 -8.58
CA ALA A 20 -7.08 5.04 -9.46
C ALA A 20 -8.38 4.76 -8.67
N PRO A 21 -9.56 5.11 -9.22
CA PRO A 21 -10.84 4.88 -8.56
C PRO A 21 -11.07 3.42 -8.17
N GLU A 22 -10.62 2.47 -8.99
CA GLU A 22 -10.75 1.03 -8.76
C GLU A 22 -9.87 0.58 -7.59
N ALA A 23 -8.64 1.10 -7.49
CA ALA A 23 -7.75 0.86 -6.38
C ALA A 23 -8.36 1.38 -5.07
N TYR A 24 -8.88 2.61 -5.09
CA TYR A 24 -9.57 3.20 -3.95
C TYR A 24 -10.81 2.40 -3.54
N ALA A 25 -11.64 2.00 -4.49
CA ALA A 25 -12.83 1.20 -4.23
C ALA A 25 -12.47 -0.15 -3.60
N LYS A 26 -11.43 -0.85 -4.07
CA LYS A 26 -10.96 -2.11 -3.45
C LYS A 26 -10.54 -1.91 -1.98
N ILE A 27 -9.85 -0.82 -1.66
CA ILE A 27 -9.45 -0.50 -0.28
C ILE A 27 -10.69 -0.35 0.61
N ILE A 28 -11.63 0.52 0.20
CA ILE A 28 -12.83 0.81 0.99
C ILE A 28 -13.73 -0.43 1.11
N LEU A 29 -13.88 -1.21 0.04
CA LEU A 29 -14.63 -2.46 0.06
C LEU A 29 -13.98 -3.51 0.96
N HIS A 30 -12.65 -3.62 0.97
CA HIS A 30 -11.94 -4.54 1.87
C HIS A 30 -12.22 -4.19 3.34
N ALA A 31 -12.17 -2.90 3.69
CA ALA A 31 -12.50 -2.44 5.04
C ALA A 31 -13.99 -2.64 5.38
N ALA A 32 -14.89 -2.32 4.45
CA ALA A 32 -16.34 -2.46 4.66
C ALA A 32 -16.78 -3.94 4.78
N GLN A 33 -16.09 -4.87 4.12
CA GLN A 33 -16.34 -6.30 4.23
C GLN A 33 -15.94 -6.86 5.61
N HIS A 34 -14.98 -6.21 6.30
CA HIS A 34 -14.45 -6.63 7.59
C HIS A 34 -14.46 -5.47 8.61
N PRO A 35 -15.64 -4.92 8.97
CA PRO A 35 -15.75 -3.63 9.66
C PRO A 35 -15.24 -3.64 11.11
N SER A 36 -15.15 -4.82 11.74
CA SER A 36 -14.69 -5.00 13.12
C SER A 36 -13.35 -5.73 13.18
N ARG A 37 -12.53 -5.65 12.13
CA ARG A 37 -11.23 -6.33 12.06
C ARG A 37 -10.22 -5.38 11.42
N PRO A 38 -8.94 -5.43 11.82
CA PRO A 38 -7.92 -4.68 11.10
C PRO A 38 -7.76 -5.30 9.71
N VAL A 39 -7.66 -4.44 8.69
CA VAL A 39 -7.39 -4.87 7.31
C VAL A 39 -6.14 -4.20 6.78
N CYS A 40 -5.38 -4.95 5.98
CA CYS A 40 -4.23 -4.38 5.28
C CYS A 40 -4.05 -5.01 3.90
N GLY A 41 -3.33 -4.29 3.06
CA GLY A 41 -3.05 -4.71 1.69
C GLY A 41 -1.97 -3.86 1.04
N LEU A 42 -1.70 -4.18 -0.22
CA LEU A 42 -0.65 -3.55 -1.01
C LEU A 42 -1.24 -2.70 -2.13
N MET A 43 -0.56 -1.60 -2.43
CA MET A 43 -0.84 -0.72 -3.55
C MET A 43 0.17 -1.04 -4.66
N LEU A 44 -0.33 -1.23 -5.87
CA LEU A 44 0.45 -1.54 -7.06
C LEU A 44 0.34 -0.40 -8.06
N GLY A 45 1.44 -0.07 -8.72
CA GLY A 45 1.48 0.96 -9.75
C GLY A 45 2.91 1.27 -10.16
N GLY A 46 3.20 2.53 -10.44
CA GLY A 46 4.52 2.93 -10.93
C GLY A 46 4.75 4.43 -10.91
N GLU A 47 5.60 4.90 -11.81
CA GLU A 47 5.89 6.32 -11.98
C GLU A 47 4.65 7.06 -12.52
N GLY A 48 4.16 8.02 -11.74
CA GLY A 48 3.08 8.93 -12.12
C GLY A 48 3.59 10.17 -12.86
N ALA A 49 2.66 11.01 -13.32
CA ALA A 49 3.01 12.26 -13.99
C ALA A 49 3.87 13.17 -13.09
N GLY A 50 4.88 13.81 -13.68
CA GLY A 50 5.74 14.76 -12.97
C GLY A 50 6.69 14.13 -11.93
N GLY A 51 6.98 12.82 -12.05
CA GLY A 51 7.86 12.11 -11.10
C GLY A 51 7.15 11.73 -9.79
N GLY A 52 5.82 11.67 -9.81
CA GLY A 52 5.00 11.17 -8.70
C GLY A 52 4.86 9.64 -8.67
N VAL A 53 3.99 9.12 -7.81
CA VAL A 53 3.53 7.72 -7.84
C VAL A 53 2.11 7.67 -8.39
N SER A 54 1.88 6.78 -9.35
CA SER A 54 0.54 6.32 -9.71
C SER A 54 0.22 5.03 -8.95
N VAL A 55 -0.94 4.96 -8.32
CA VAL A 55 -1.51 3.76 -7.73
C VAL A 55 -2.65 3.30 -8.62
N GLU A 56 -2.41 2.26 -9.40
CA GLU A 56 -3.37 1.76 -10.40
C GLU A 56 -4.24 0.63 -9.84
N GLU A 57 -3.72 -0.13 -8.89
CA GLU A 57 -4.38 -1.32 -8.37
C GLU A 57 -4.07 -1.54 -6.89
N CYS A 58 -4.94 -2.26 -6.20
CA CYS A 58 -4.72 -2.70 -4.83
C CYS A 58 -4.99 -4.19 -4.67
N VAL A 59 -4.21 -4.82 -3.80
CA VAL A 59 -4.34 -6.22 -3.39
C VAL A 59 -4.67 -6.26 -1.91
N ALA A 60 -5.89 -6.69 -1.58
CA ALA A 60 -6.30 -6.99 -0.21
C ALA A 60 -5.57 -8.24 0.28
N LEU A 61 -4.79 -8.13 1.36
CA LEU A 61 -3.98 -9.25 1.87
C LEU A 61 -4.58 -9.91 3.09
N PHE A 62 -4.81 -9.13 4.16
CA PHE A 62 -5.18 -9.67 5.45
C PHE A 62 -6.33 -8.88 6.07
N HIS A 63 -7.21 -9.63 6.73
CA HIS A 63 -8.28 -9.18 7.63
C HIS A 63 -7.95 -9.54 9.09
N SER A 64 -6.68 -9.50 9.44
CA SER A 64 -6.12 -9.74 10.77
C SER A 64 -4.72 -9.14 10.80
N TYR A 65 -4.12 -9.01 11.98
CA TYR A 65 -2.71 -8.64 12.06
C TYR A 65 -1.85 -9.64 11.25
N PRO A 66 -0.99 -9.16 10.32
CA PRO A 66 -0.17 -10.01 9.50
C PRO A 66 0.88 -10.70 10.37
N MET A 67 0.95 -12.02 10.25
CA MET A 67 2.03 -12.81 10.85
C MET A 67 3.21 -12.81 9.87
N GLY A 68 4.43 -12.64 10.39
CA GLY A 68 5.65 -12.55 9.56
C GLY A 68 5.72 -13.57 8.42
N PRO A 69 5.53 -14.88 8.68
CA PRO A 69 5.59 -15.90 7.62
C PRO A 69 4.54 -15.73 6.52
N MET A 70 3.32 -15.34 6.90
CA MET A 70 2.24 -15.13 5.93
C MET A 70 2.46 -13.87 5.11
N LEU A 71 2.98 -12.81 5.73
CA LEU A 71 3.33 -11.58 5.03
C LEU A 71 4.46 -11.81 4.02
N GLU A 72 5.48 -12.58 4.40
CA GLU A 72 6.60 -12.91 3.53
C GLU A 72 6.12 -13.67 2.28
N LEU A 73 5.28 -14.70 2.46
CA LEU A 73 4.69 -15.45 1.36
C LEU A 73 3.78 -14.57 0.49
N ALA A 74 2.95 -13.73 1.09
CA ALA A 74 2.09 -12.82 0.35
C ALA A 74 2.90 -11.83 -0.50
N LEU A 75 3.99 -11.28 0.04
CA LEU A 75 4.90 -10.39 -0.71
C LEU A 75 5.57 -11.12 -1.87
N MET A 76 6.05 -12.35 -1.68
CA MET A 76 6.61 -13.14 -2.79
C MET A 76 5.58 -13.40 -3.90
N GLN A 77 4.34 -13.70 -3.53
CA GLN A 77 3.26 -13.93 -4.50
C GLN A 77 2.91 -12.66 -5.27
N VAL A 78 2.78 -11.54 -4.58
CA VAL A 78 2.46 -10.25 -5.20
C VAL A 78 3.62 -9.78 -6.09
N ASP A 79 4.87 -9.95 -5.67
CA ASP A 79 6.05 -9.65 -6.48
C ASP A 79 6.04 -10.43 -7.81
N GLU A 80 5.63 -11.70 -7.79
CA GLU A 80 5.52 -12.49 -9.02
C GLU A 80 4.40 -11.99 -9.94
N VAL A 81 3.26 -11.59 -9.38
CA VAL A 81 2.16 -10.96 -10.14
C VAL A 81 2.60 -9.63 -10.74
N CYS A 82 3.36 -8.82 -10.00
CA CYS A 82 3.93 -7.56 -10.43
C CYS A 82 4.81 -7.71 -11.68
N LYS A 83 5.67 -8.74 -11.72
CA LYS A 83 6.50 -9.06 -12.91
C LYS A 83 5.66 -9.31 -14.16
N THR A 84 4.53 -9.98 -14.03
CA THR A 84 3.63 -10.25 -15.19
C THR A 84 2.82 -9.04 -15.62
N SER A 85 2.46 -8.16 -14.67
CA SER A 85 1.59 -7.00 -14.90
C SER A 85 2.34 -5.70 -15.16
N LYS A 86 3.68 -5.71 -15.13
CA LYS A 86 4.57 -4.54 -15.28
C LYS A 86 4.25 -3.40 -14.31
N LYS A 87 3.88 -3.77 -13.09
CA LYS A 87 3.65 -2.84 -11.97
C LYS A 87 4.62 -3.16 -10.86
N ASP A 88 4.89 -2.19 -10.01
CA ASP A 88 5.68 -2.35 -8.80
C ASP A 88 4.80 -2.16 -7.56
N ILE A 89 5.27 -2.68 -6.43
CA ILE A 89 4.66 -2.41 -5.12
C ILE A 89 5.06 -0.98 -4.71
N VAL A 90 4.11 -0.06 -4.76
CA VAL A 90 4.34 1.37 -4.51
C VAL A 90 3.92 1.80 -3.10
N GLY A 91 3.22 0.94 -2.36
CA GLY A 91 2.83 1.23 -0.99
C GLY A 91 1.99 0.12 -0.34
N CYS A 92 1.55 0.40 0.88
CA CYS A 92 0.62 -0.44 1.62
C CYS A 92 -0.46 0.42 2.26
N TYR A 93 -1.62 -0.17 2.50
CA TYR A 93 -2.69 0.45 3.28
C TYR A 93 -2.97 -0.38 4.53
N TRP A 94 -3.44 0.32 5.55
CA TRP A 94 -3.80 -0.25 6.83
C TRP A 94 -5.03 0.48 7.37
N ALA A 95 -6.07 -0.28 7.73
CA ALA A 95 -7.21 0.24 8.47
C ALA A 95 -7.30 -0.51 9.81
N ASN A 96 -7.27 0.26 10.89
CA ASN A 96 -7.38 -0.27 12.25
C ASN A 96 -8.79 -0.78 12.54
N GLU A 97 -8.90 -1.65 13.55
CA GLU A 97 -10.17 -2.20 14.01
C GLU A 97 -11.09 -1.14 14.64
N LEU A 98 -10.50 -0.19 15.36
CA LEU A 98 -11.23 0.85 16.07
C LEU A 98 -11.25 2.13 15.23
N LEU A 99 -12.44 2.71 15.05
CA LEU A 99 -12.64 3.95 14.30
C LEU A 99 -11.85 5.13 14.89
N GLU A 100 -11.72 5.16 16.22
CA GLU A 100 -11.03 6.25 16.94
C GLU A 100 -9.51 6.08 16.95
N ASP A 101 -9.01 4.91 16.54
CA ASP A 101 -7.56 4.65 16.41
C ASP A 101 -7.03 5.25 15.10
N THR A 102 -7.14 6.57 15.04
CA THR A 102 -6.51 7.41 14.02
C THR A 102 -5.27 8.02 14.65
N VAL A 103 -4.11 7.86 14.00
CA VAL A 103 -2.87 8.49 14.46
C VAL A 103 -2.99 10.01 14.31
N ARG A 104 -3.53 10.70 15.31
CA ARG A 104 -3.30 12.13 15.55
C ARG A 104 -1.99 12.34 16.31
N ARG A 105 -0.86 11.90 15.75
CA ARG A 105 0.48 12.28 16.23
C ARG A 105 1.12 13.32 15.32
N ALA A 106 0.43 14.46 15.17
CA ALA A 106 1.05 15.68 14.64
C ALA A 106 0.96 16.88 15.60
N GLU A 107 0.25 16.79 16.73
CA GLU A 107 0.20 17.87 17.74
C GLU A 107 0.18 17.30 19.17
N MET A 108 1.33 16.83 19.66
CA MET A 108 1.64 16.85 21.10
C MET A 108 3.15 16.74 21.34
N ARG A 109 3.92 17.72 20.86
CA ARG A 109 5.11 18.23 21.55
C ARG A 109 5.54 19.58 21.01
#